data_AF-A0A368GFC3-F1
#
_entry.id   AF-A0A368GFC3-F1
#
_cell.length_a   1.000
_cell.length_b   1.000
_cell.length_c   1.000
_cell.angle_alpha   90.00
_cell.angle_beta   90.00
_cell.angle_gamma   90.00
#
_symmetry.space_group_name_H-M   'P 1'
#
loop_
_entity.id
_entity.type
_entity.pdbx_description
1 polymer ?
#
loop_
_entity_poly.entity_id
_entity_poly.type
_entity_poly.pdbx_seq_one_letter_code
_entity_poly.pdbx_strand_id
1 'polypeptide(L)'
;MFAGSSEGVMLSDIEERDIERDSRFDFSKPGFLTYPSQIRGAKYWRMPQRFLGDKVTSYGGRMEIQLEYSGSGSMSREPMVVLKGNQIVLVHHVRNQEQVLAPDRPNTITVETYETNFVQMNGAPATREDLMMVLADLDAFLIRATHVDQQYSSRWVTYKFTIIVA
;
A
#
# COMPACT_ATOMS: atom_id res chain seq x y z
N MET A 1 15.84 1.08 5.98
CA MET A 1 16.24 1.28 4.56
C MET A 1 16.61 -0.08 4.06
N PHE A 2 15.96 -0.57 3.00
CA PHE A 2 16.17 -1.95 2.53
C PHE A 2 17.65 -2.15 2.13
N ALA A 3 18.33 -3.05 2.84
CA ALA A 3 19.75 -3.35 2.68
C ALA A 3 19.93 -4.85 2.44
N GLY A 4 19.46 -5.35 1.30
CA GLY A 4 19.54 -6.77 0.93
C GLY A 4 18.53 -7.69 1.62
N SER A 5 17.52 -7.13 2.29
CA SER A 5 16.41 -7.87 2.91
C SER A 5 15.11 -7.11 2.67
N SER A 6 14.00 -7.84 2.50
CA SER A 6 12.67 -7.24 2.39
C SER A 6 12.12 -6.73 3.72
N GLU A 7 12.84 -6.95 4.83
CA GLU A 7 12.39 -6.62 6.19
C GLU A 7 10.98 -7.17 6.50
N GLY A 8 10.63 -8.32 5.92
CA GLY A 8 9.32 -8.98 6.11
C GLY A 8 8.19 -8.44 5.23
N VAL A 9 8.46 -7.51 4.32
CA VAL A 9 7.52 -7.14 3.25
C VAL A 9 7.35 -8.34 2.31
N MET A 10 6.10 -8.63 1.95
CA MET A 10 5.73 -9.71 1.03
C MET A 10 4.83 -9.15 -0.08
N LEU A 11 4.58 -9.94 -1.12
CA LEU A 11 3.55 -9.63 -2.11
C LEU A 11 2.30 -10.46 -1.87
N SER A 12 1.13 -9.90 -2.13
CA SER A 12 -0.14 -10.61 -2.08
C SER A 12 -1.12 -10.12 -3.16
N ASP A 13 -2.20 -10.86 -3.36
CA ASP A 13 -3.44 -10.30 -3.91
C ASP A 13 -4.17 -9.46 -2.84
N ILE A 14 -5.25 -8.78 -3.25
CA ILE A 14 -6.04 -7.93 -2.33
C ILE A 14 -6.72 -8.74 -1.24
N GLU A 15 -7.11 -9.99 -1.52
CA GLU A 15 -7.79 -10.87 -0.57
C GLU A 15 -6.81 -11.58 0.40
N GLU A 16 -5.50 -11.50 0.14
CA GLU A 16 -4.45 -12.25 0.84
C GLU A 16 -4.60 -13.78 0.75
N ARG A 17 -5.21 -14.28 -0.33
CA ARG A 17 -5.25 -15.71 -0.65
C ARG A 17 -3.92 -16.17 -1.24
N ASP A 18 -3.29 -15.31 -2.03
CA ASP A 18 -2.05 -15.60 -2.74
C ASP A 18 -0.89 -14.79 -2.16
N ILE A 19 -0.38 -15.19 -1.00
CA ILE A 19 0.79 -14.56 -0.38
C ILE A 19 2.07 -15.19 -0.95
N GLU A 20 2.84 -14.39 -1.68
CA GLU A 20 4.13 -14.78 -2.22
C GLU A 20 5.22 -14.66 -1.15
N ARG A 21 5.53 -15.80 -0.50
CA ARG A 21 6.51 -15.86 0.59
C ARG A 21 7.96 -15.91 0.10
N ASP A 22 8.18 -16.41 -1.11
CA ASP A 22 9.49 -16.58 -1.74
C ASP A 22 9.72 -15.60 -2.90
N SER A 23 9.12 -14.41 -2.84
CA SER A 23 9.34 -13.37 -3.86
C SER A 23 10.83 -13.04 -3.94
N ARG A 24 11.41 -13.22 -5.13
CA ARG A 24 12.79 -12.84 -5.42
C ARG A 24 12.86 -11.34 -5.66
N PHE A 25 12.98 -10.59 -4.57
CA PHE A 25 13.18 -9.15 -4.65
C PHE A 25 14.59 -8.80 -5.12
N ASP A 26 14.66 -7.77 -5.94
CA ASP A 26 15.90 -7.12 -6.34
C ASP A 26 16.19 -5.92 -5.42
N PHE A 27 17.46 -5.81 -5.04
CA PHE A 27 18.01 -4.78 -4.14
C PHE A 27 19.10 -3.95 -4.82
N SER A 28 19.27 -4.09 -6.14
CA SER A 28 20.27 -3.37 -6.95
C SER A 28 20.17 -1.85 -6.82
N LYS A 29 18.97 -1.32 -6.55
CA LYS A 29 18.71 0.09 -6.26
C LYS A 29 18.68 0.30 -4.74
N PRO A 30 19.71 0.96 -4.15
CA PRO A 30 19.80 1.14 -2.70
C PRO A 30 18.55 1.82 -2.12
N GLY A 31 18.00 1.25 -1.06
CA GLY A 31 16.82 1.77 -0.37
C GLY A 31 15.47 1.42 -1.00
N PHE A 32 15.45 0.70 -2.13
CA PHE A 32 14.24 0.21 -2.76
C PHE A 32 14.14 -1.31 -2.64
N LEU A 33 12.94 -1.80 -2.34
CA LEU A 33 12.54 -3.18 -2.57
C LEU A 33 11.94 -3.28 -3.97
N THR A 34 12.61 -3.96 -4.90
CA THR A 34 12.15 -4.06 -6.30
C THR A 34 11.56 -5.44 -6.56
N TYR A 35 10.38 -5.49 -7.17
CA TYR A 35 9.82 -6.71 -7.74
C TYR A 35 9.96 -6.67 -9.27
N PRO A 36 10.92 -7.41 -9.86
CA PRO A 36 11.34 -7.25 -11.25
C PRO A 36 10.62 -8.22 -12.21
N SER A 37 9.32 -8.45 -12.04
CA SER A 37 8.57 -9.38 -12.90
C SER A 37 7.40 -8.68 -13.60
N GLN A 38 6.99 -9.26 -14.73
CA GLN A 38 5.76 -8.85 -15.39
C GLN A 38 4.58 -9.19 -14.48
N ILE A 39 4.03 -8.17 -13.83
CA ILE A 39 2.99 -8.38 -12.83
C ILE A 39 1.67 -8.60 -13.55
N ARG A 40 1.16 -9.84 -13.53
CA ARG A 40 -0.17 -10.15 -14.04
C ARG A 40 -1.19 -10.00 -12.91
N GLY A 41 -2.23 -9.20 -13.16
CA GLY A 41 -3.26 -8.89 -12.18
C GLY A 41 -2.80 -7.93 -11.10
N ALA A 42 -3.72 -7.58 -10.20
CA ALA A 42 -3.46 -6.64 -9.13
C ALA A 42 -2.65 -7.29 -8.00
N LYS A 43 -1.41 -6.82 -7.80
CA LYS A 43 -0.58 -7.19 -6.64
C LYS A 43 -0.47 -6.04 -5.65
N TYR A 44 -0.23 -6.42 -4.40
CA TYR A 44 -0.05 -5.53 -3.27
C TYR A 44 1.20 -5.88 -2.47
N TRP A 45 1.92 -4.86 -2.04
CA TRP A 45 2.92 -4.94 -0.99
C TRP A 45 2.20 -5.13 0.35
N ARG A 46 2.36 -6.31 0.94
CA ARG A 46 1.86 -6.64 2.27
C ARG A 46 2.87 -6.17 3.32
N MET A 47 2.44 -5.29 4.20
CA MET A 47 3.30 -4.75 5.24
C MET A 47 3.57 -5.78 6.35
N PRO A 48 4.79 -5.79 6.92
CA PRO A 48 5.18 -6.70 8.00
C PRO A 48 4.49 -6.38 9.33
N GLN A 49 4.52 -7.34 10.26
CA GLN A 49 3.85 -7.30 11.57
C GLN A 49 4.05 -6.00 12.37
N ARG A 50 5.21 -5.34 12.24
CA ARG A 50 5.49 -4.08 12.95
C ARG A 50 4.53 -2.93 12.58
N PHE A 51 3.88 -3.00 11.42
CA PHE A 51 2.88 -2.03 10.99
C PHE A 51 1.45 -2.43 11.36
N LEU A 52 1.25 -3.60 11.97
CA LEU A 52 -0.04 -4.24 12.24
C LEU A 52 -0.38 -4.21 13.75
N GLY A 53 -1.56 -4.71 14.13
CA GLY A 53 -2.10 -4.68 15.49
C GLY A 53 -2.67 -3.31 15.87
N ASP A 54 -2.62 -2.93 17.14
CA ASP A 54 -3.15 -1.63 17.60
C ASP A 54 -2.38 -0.46 16.99
N LYS A 55 -3.12 0.35 16.23
CA LYS A 55 -2.71 1.59 15.56
C LYS A 55 -3.73 2.70 15.79
N VAL A 56 -4.55 2.66 16.84
CA VAL A 56 -5.56 3.71 17.11
C VAL A 56 -4.92 5.09 17.23
N THR A 57 -3.71 5.16 17.79
CA THR A 57 -2.93 6.40 17.90
C THR A 57 -2.52 7.00 16.56
N SER A 58 -2.71 6.30 15.44
CA SER A 58 -2.48 6.84 14.10
C SER A 58 -3.67 7.63 13.55
N TYR A 59 -4.85 7.50 14.15
CA TYR A 59 -6.02 8.29 13.78
C TYR A 59 -5.69 9.79 13.88
N GLY A 60 -6.01 10.53 12.83
CA GLY A 60 -5.68 11.95 12.69
C GLY A 60 -4.25 12.25 12.23
N GLY A 61 -3.41 11.23 12.08
CA GLY A 61 -2.08 11.32 11.50
C GLY A 61 -2.08 11.24 9.96
N ARG A 62 -0.91 10.95 9.38
CA ARG A 62 -0.75 10.77 7.92
C ARG A 62 0.20 9.63 7.58
N MET A 63 -0.08 9.00 6.46
CA MET A 63 0.71 7.94 5.87
C MET A 63 1.40 8.49 4.63
N GLU A 64 2.75 8.51 4.63
CA GLU A 64 3.53 8.93 3.47
C GLU A 64 4.20 7.73 2.80
N ILE A 65 3.76 7.45 1.58
CA ILE A 65 4.10 6.30 0.77
C ILE A 65 4.99 6.76 -0.39
N GLN A 66 6.19 6.21 -0.50
CA GLN A 66 7.11 6.50 -1.60
C GLN A 66 7.30 5.25 -2.46
N LEU A 67 6.92 5.34 -3.72
CA LEU A 67 6.98 4.22 -4.66
C LEU A 67 7.47 4.66 -6.04
N GLU A 68 7.98 3.71 -6.78
CA GLU A 68 8.37 3.90 -8.18
C GLU A 68 7.98 2.66 -8.96
N TYR A 69 7.54 2.83 -10.20
CA TYR A 69 7.20 1.70 -11.05
C TYR A 69 7.64 1.97 -12.48
N SER A 70 7.84 0.91 -13.24
CA SER A 70 8.21 0.97 -14.65
C SER A 70 7.22 0.15 -15.46
N GLY A 71 6.62 0.76 -16.47
CA GLY A 71 5.55 0.16 -17.25
C GLY A 71 4.81 1.17 -18.12
N SER A 72 3.84 0.66 -18.88
CA SER A 72 2.96 1.45 -19.74
C SER A 72 1.54 0.87 -19.74
N GLY A 73 0.62 1.56 -20.41
CA GLY A 73 -0.78 1.13 -20.53
C GLY A 73 -1.72 1.93 -19.64
N SER A 74 -2.94 1.43 -19.46
CA SER A 74 -3.94 2.11 -18.64
C SER A 74 -3.61 2.01 -17.16
N MET A 75 -3.97 3.06 -16.42
CA MET A 75 -3.82 3.09 -14.96
C MET A 75 -4.78 2.11 -14.30
N SER A 76 -4.28 1.40 -13.29
CA SER A 76 -5.08 0.50 -12.46
C SER A 76 -6.15 1.26 -11.68
N ARG A 77 -7.36 0.71 -11.67
CA ARG A 77 -8.51 1.23 -10.90
C ARG A 77 -8.58 0.68 -9.48
N GLU A 78 -7.74 -0.30 -9.18
CA GLU A 78 -7.68 -0.95 -7.87
C GLU A 78 -7.30 0.04 -6.76
N PRO A 79 -7.71 -0.19 -5.50
CA PRO A 79 -7.33 0.68 -4.41
C PRO A 79 -5.82 0.84 -4.24
N MET A 80 -5.38 2.02 -3.84
CA MET A 80 -3.97 2.30 -3.54
C MET A 80 -3.56 1.74 -2.18
N VAL A 81 -4.41 1.92 -1.17
CA VAL A 81 -4.20 1.40 0.19
C VAL A 81 -5.40 0.57 0.58
N VAL A 82 -5.16 -0.56 1.23
CA VAL A 82 -6.17 -1.43 1.83
C VAL A 82 -5.78 -1.67 3.28
N LEU A 83 -6.71 -1.39 4.18
CA LEU A 83 -6.61 -1.68 5.61
C LEU A 83 -7.67 -2.71 5.95
N LYS A 84 -7.27 -3.79 6.64
CA LYS A 84 -8.18 -4.81 7.13
C LYS A 84 -7.97 -4.98 8.62
N GLY A 85 -9.06 -5.05 9.37
CA GLY A 85 -9.03 -5.25 10.81
C GLY A 85 -10.43 -5.39 11.35
N ASN A 86 -10.61 -6.19 12.39
CA ASN A 86 -11.94 -6.42 13.00
C ASN A 86 -13.03 -6.75 11.96
N GLN A 87 -12.70 -7.59 10.97
CA GLN A 87 -13.59 -8.00 9.87
C GLN A 87 -14.06 -6.87 8.94
N ILE A 88 -13.52 -5.67 9.07
CA ILE A 88 -13.81 -4.52 8.23
C ILE A 88 -12.66 -4.33 7.24
N VAL A 89 -13.01 -3.99 6.00
CA VAL A 89 -12.05 -3.67 4.94
C VAL A 89 -12.29 -2.25 4.46
N LEU A 90 -11.30 -1.40 4.66
CA LEU A 90 -11.29 -0.01 4.22
C LEU A 90 -10.25 0.20 3.13
N VAL A 91 -10.62 0.95 2.11
CA VAL A 91 -9.80 1.18 0.93
C VAL A 91 -9.69 2.66 0.60
N HIS A 92 -8.51 3.06 0.14
CA HIS A 92 -8.25 4.40 -0.34
C HIS A 92 -7.92 4.38 -1.82
N HIS A 93 -8.59 5.23 -2.60
CA HIS A 93 -8.26 5.49 -3.99
C HIS A 93 -7.62 6.87 -4.11
N VAL A 94 -6.47 6.93 -4.77
CA VAL A 94 -5.85 8.21 -5.13
C VAL A 94 -6.73 8.90 -6.17
N ARG A 95 -7.11 10.15 -5.93
CA ARG A 95 -7.84 10.97 -6.90
C ARG A 95 -6.87 11.49 -7.97
N ASN A 96 -7.31 11.60 -9.21
CA ASN A 96 -6.50 12.09 -10.33
C ASN A 96 -5.15 11.36 -10.48
N GLN A 97 -5.15 10.02 -10.40
CA GLN A 97 -3.92 9.21 -10.38
C GLN A 97 -3.00 9.49 -11.57
N GLU A 98 -3.55 9.80 -12.73
CA GLU A 98 -2.81 10.13 -13.96
C GLU A 98 -1.93 11.39 -13.82
N GLN A 99 -2.25 12.28 -12.89
CA GLN A 99 -1.46 13.48 -12.60
C GLN A 99 -0.45 13.24 -11.47
N VAL A 100 -0.81 12.38 -10.52
CA VAL A 100 0.00 12.10 -9.31
C VAL A 100 1.07 11.05 -9.57
N LEU A 101 0.76 10.03 -10.38
CA LEU A 101 1.62 8.89 -10.65
C LEU A 101 2.18 8.98 -12.06
N ALA A 102 3.50 8.84 -12.20
CA ALA A 102 4.12 8.59 -13.50
C ALA A 102 5.16 7.47 -13.40
N PRO A 103 5.34 6.70 -14.48
CA PRO A 103 6.36 5.66 -14.54
C PRO A 103 7.77 6.27 -14.48
N ASP A 104 8.73 5.43 -14.11
CA ASP A 104 10.18 5.69 -14.16
C ASP A 104 10.66 6.90 -13.34
N ARG A 105 9.86 7.32 -12.36
CA ARG A 105 10.24 8.33 -11.36
C ARG A 105 9.68 8.00 -9.98
N PRO A 106 10.30 8.50 -8.90
CA PRO A 106 9.71 8.43 -7.56
C PRO A 106 8.36 9.17 -7.51
N ASN A 107 7.38 8.54 -6.89
CA ASN A 107 6.06 9.10 -6.61
C ASN A 107 5.82 9.06 -5.10
N THR A 108 5.32 10.17 -4.56
CA THR A 108 4.94 10.27 -3.14
C THR A 108 3.44 10.41 -3.02
N ILE A 109 2.83 9.54 -2.23
CA ILE A 109 1.40 9.53 -1.94
C ILE A 109 1.24 9.79 -0.45
N THR A 110 0.45 10.80 -0.11
CA THR A 110 0.11 11.11 1.28
C THR A 110 -1.37 10.84 1.50
N VAL A 111 -1.67 10.00 2.50
CA VAL A 111 -3.04 9.67 2.90
C VAL A 111 -3.22 10.08 4.35
N GLU A 112 -4.14 11.00 4.61
CA GLU A 112 -4.49 11.34 5.99
C GLU A 112 -5.32 10.22 6.60
N THR A 113 -5.07 9.92 7.87
CA THR A 113 -5.71 8.81 8.58
C THR A 113 -7.03 9.29 9.19
N TYR A 114 -7.94 9.68 8.30
CA TYR A 114 -9.32 10.08 8.58
C TYR A 114 -10.27 9.27 7.70
N GLU A 115 -11.44 8.92 8.23
CA GLU A 115 -12.46 8.11 7.56
C GLU A 115 -12.89 8.68 6.20
N THR A 116 -12.85 10.01 6.05
CA THR A 116 -13.19 10.71 4.80
C THR A 116 -12.27 10.36 3.63
N ASN A 117 -11.09 9.79 3.90
CA ASN A 117 -10.15 9.30 2.89
C ASN A 117 -10.39 7.83 2.52
N PHE A 118 -11.29 7.13 3.20
CA PHE A 118 -11.54 5.71 3.00
C PHE A 118 -13.00 5.44 2.62
N VAL A 119 -13.17 4.36 1.88
CA VAL A 119 -14.47 3.76 1.59
C VAL A 119 -14.40 2.27 1.92
N GLN A 120 -15.54 1.64 2.14
CA GLN A 120 -15.63 0.19 2.22
C GLN A 120 -15.48 -0.42 0.81
N MET A 121 -15.22 -1.73 0.72
CA MET A 121 -15.09 -2.44 -0.56
C MET A 121 -16.30 -2.32 -1.49
N ASN A 122 -17.50 -2.12 -0.94
CA ASN A 122 -18.72 -1.89 -1.70
C ASN A 122 -18.91 -0.43 -2.18
N GLY A 123 -17.94 0.45 -1.88
CA GLY A 123 -17.96 1.88 -2.22
C GLY A 123 -18.70 2.77 -1.22
N ALA A 124 -19.27 2.22 -0.14
CA ALA A 124 -19.88 3.03 0.91
C ALA A 124 -18.82 3.87 1.63
N PRO A 125 -19.12 5.13 2.02
CA PRO A 125 -18.21 5.93 2.83
C PRO A 125 -17.86 5.21 4.13
N ALA A 126 -16.59 5.26 4.53
CA ALA A 126 -16.19 4.77 5.85
C ALA A 126 -16.70 5.72 6.95
N THR A 127 -17.06 5.16 8.09
CA THR A 127 -17.34 5.95 9.29
C THR A 127 -16.11 6.06 10.18
N ARG A 128 -16.13 7.02 11.12
CA ARG A 128 -15.11 7.12 12.16
C ARG A 128 -15.00 5.82 12.96
N GLU A 129 -16.13 5.19 13.25
CA GLU A 129 -16.17 3.91 13.96
C GLU A 129 -15.49 2.80 13.16
N ASP A 130 -15.78 2.69 11.85
CA ASP A 130 -15.14 1.70 10.97
C ASP A 130 -13.61 1.86 10.98
N LEU A 131 -13.11 3.09 10.80
CA LEU A 131 -11.67 3.34 10.78
C LEU A 131 -11.04 3.04 12.15
N MET A 132 -11.67 3.47 13.24
CA MET A 132 -11.18 3.20 14.59
C MET A 132 -11.17 1.70 14.90
N MET A 133 -12.18 0.95 14.49
CA MET A 133 -12.22 -0.51 14.62
C MET A 133 -11.10 -1.16 13.83
N VAL A 134 -10.90 -0.80 12.55
CA VAL A 134 -9.80 -1.35 11.75
C VAL A 134 -8.43 -1.03 12.38
N LEU A 135 -8.25 0.16 12.94
CA LEU A 135 -7.00 0.55 13.60
C LEU A 135 -6.82 -0.07 14.99
N ALA A 136 -7.89 -0.47 15.68
CA ALA A 136 -7.80 -1.12 16.99
C ALA A 136 -7.16 -2.51 16.92
N ASP A 137 -7.38 -3.22 15.83
CA ASP A 137 -6.71 -4.49 15.53
C ASP A 137 -6.50 -4.63 14.03
N LEU A 138 -5.40 -4.04 13.53
CA LEU A 138 -5.07 -4.04 12.11
C LEU A 138 -4.45 -5.37 11.70
N ASP A 139 -5.22 -6.22 11.03
CA ASP A 139 -4.82 -7.54 10.51
C ASP A 139 -3.91 -7.43 9.27
N ALA A 140 -4.21 -6.47 8.39
CA ALA A 140 -3.46 -6.28 7.16
C ALA A 140 -3.41 -4.83 6.72
N PHE A 141 -2.22 -4.46 6.23
CA PHE A 141 -1.98 -3.19 5.57
C PHE A 141 -1.32 -3.49 4.23
N LEU A 142 -2.04 -3.22 3.15
CA LEU A 142 -1.64 -3.51 1.79
C LEU A 142 -1.49 -2.21 1.01
N ILE A 143 -0.45 -2.15 0.17
CA ILE A 143 -0.17 -1.00 -0.70
C ILE A 143 -0.01 -1.49 -2.12
N ARG A 144 -0.73 -0.89 -3.06
CA ARG A 144 -0.77 -1.36 -4.45
C ARG A 144 0.63 -1.41 -5.05
N ALA A 145 1.00 -2.56 -5.59
CA ALA A 145 2.26 -2.78 -6.29
C ALA A 145 2.10 -2.65 -7.81
N THR A 146 0.90 -2.90 -8.35
CA THR A 146 0.63 -2.84 -9.81
C THR A 146 -0.13 -1.57 -10.17
N HIS A 147 0.49 -0.67 -10.93
CA HIS A 147 -0.05 0.65 -11.25
C HIS A 147 -0.56 0.77 -12.68
N VAL A 148 0.00 0.01 -13.62
CA VAL A 148 -0.39 0.01 -15.05
C VAL A 148 -0.45 -1.41 -15.62
N ASP A 149 -1.20 -1.61 -16.71
CA ASP A 149 -1.46 -2.94 -17.28
C ASP A 149 -0.19 -3.70 -17.74
N GLN A 150 0.76 -2.99 -18.36
CA GLN A 150 2.00 -3.57 -18.87
C GLN A 150 3.18 -3.21 -17.95
N GLN A 151 3.00 -3.43 -16.64
CA GLN A 151 4.04 -3.18 -15.66
C GLN A 151 5.07 -4.33 -15.60
N TYR A 152 6.34 -3.97 -15.69
CA TYR A 152 7.46 -4.92 -15.62
C TYR A 152 8.36 -4.71 -14.40
N SER A 153 8.16 -3.64 -13.64
CA SER A 153 8.79 -3.47 -12.33
C SER A 153 7.93 -2.63 -11.40
N SER A 154 7.85 -3.03 -10.13
CA SER A 154 7.38 -2.21 -9.02
C SER A 154 8.50 -2.05 -8.01
N ARG A 155 8.64 -0.86 -7.43
CA ARG A 155 9.64 -0.56 -6.42
C ARG A 155 9.02 0.19 -5.27
N TRP A 156 9.44 -0.20 -4.07
CA TRP A 156 8.97 0.37 -2.83
C TRP A 156 10.15 0.95 -2.04
N VAL A 157 10.12 2.24 -1.75
CA VAL A 157 11.06 2.88 -0.82
C VAL A 157 10.38 2.92 0.52
N THR A 158 11.09 2.53 1.58
CA THR A 158 10.60 2.52 2.95
C THR A 158 9.59 3.63 3.27
N TYR A 159 8.51 3.24 3.93
CA TYR A 159 7.48 4.15 4.39
C TYR A 159 7.85 4.85 5.71
N LYS A 160 7.42 6.10 5.86
CA LYS A 160 7.42 6.80 7.15
C LYS A 160 5.99 6.81 7.69
N PHE A 161 5.71 6.00 8.72
CA PHE A 161 4.53 6.22 9.58
C PHE A 161 4.88 7.42 10.42
N THR A 162 4.56 8.61 9.91
CA THR A 162 4.71 9.81 10.73
C THR A 162 3.39 10.04 11.42
N ILE A 163 3.25 9.48 12.62
CA ILE A 163 2.26 9.96 13.57
C ILE A 163 2.73 11.36 13.97
N ILE A 164 2.15 12.38 13.34
CA ILE A 164 2.23 13.73 13.90
C ILE A 164 1.17 13.75 14.98
N VAL A 165 1.58 13.50 16.22
CA VAL A 165 0.76 13.83 17.37
C VAL A 165 0.69 15.36 17.37
N ALA A 166 -0.49 15.92 17.17
CA ALA A 166 -0.74 17.34 17.39
C ALA A 166 -0.67 17.66 18.89
#